data_AF-A0A7Y2DG33-F1
#
_entry.id   AF-A0A7Y2DG33-F1
#
_cell.length_a   1.000
_cell.length_b   1.000
_cell.length_c   1.000
_cell.angle_alpha   90.00
_cell.angle_beta   90.00
_cell.angle_gamma   90.00
#
_symmetry.space_group_name_H-M   'P 1'
#
loop_
_entity.id
_entity.type
_entity.pdbx_description
1 polymer ?
#
loop_
_entity_poly.entity_id
_entity_poly.type
_entity_poly.pdbx_seq_one_letter_code
_entity_poly.pdbx_strand_id
1 'polypeptide(L)'
;MKKVLLVVIGSIWFFACDKNETAAEITVADSETIKSTMVSGQWRVSYYVDSDKDETSDYAGYSFTFNADGVLSTTDGNSSLSGAWSVTDSSSSDNNDNKSDVDFNIIFNGSDLFEELSDDWEIVNYSETEIELVDDSGGNGTTDYLTFVKM
;
A
#
# COMPACT_ATOMS: atom_id res chain seq x y z
N MET A 1 -50.72 23.50 -47.13
CA MET A 1 -49.67 22.48 -47.32
C MET A 1 -48.36 23.02 -46.77
N LYS A 2 -47.67 22.23 -45.92
CA LYS A 2 -46.28 22.40 -45.42
C LYS A 2 -46.10 23.51 -44.36
N LYS A 3 -45.40 23.37 -43.23
CA LYS A 3 -44.81 22.25 -42.46
C LYS A 3 -44.67 22.75 -41.00
N VAL A 4 -44.83 21.86 -40.04
CA VAL A 4 -44.59 22.06 -38.59
C VAL A 4 -43.10 22.26 -38.32
N LEU A 5 -42.74 23.09 -37.34
CA LEU A 5 -41.60 22.82 -36.45
C LEU A 5 -41.79 23.49 -35.08
N LEU A 6 -42.07 22.69 -34.06
CA LEU A 6 -41.98 23.03 -32.64
C LEU A 6 -40.59 22.60 -32.18
N VAL A 7 -39.78 23.55 -31.70
CA VAL A 7 -38.49 23.26 -31.06
C VAL A 7 -38.62 23.64 -29.60
N VAL A 8 -38.74 22.62 -28.74
CA VAL A 8 -38.63 22.74 -27.28
C VAL A 8 -37.15 22.63 -26.95
N ILE A 9 -36.53 23.73 -26.50
CA ILE A 9 -35.17 23.71 -25.96
C ILE A 9 -35.32 23.54 -24.45
N GLY A 10 -35.25 22.28 -24.00
CA GLY A 10 -35.15 21.94 -22.58
C GLY A 10 -33.77 22.35 -22.06
N SER A 11 -33.74 23.30 -21.14
CA SER A 11 -32.52 23.71 -20.45
C SER A 11 -32.19 22.66 -19.39
N ILE A 12 -31.34 21.69 -19.76
CA ILE A 12 -30.77 20.73 -18.81
C ILE A 12 -29.61 21.42 -18.13
N TRP A 13 -29.81 21.85 -16.88
CA TRP A 13 -28.72 22.21 -15.99
C TRP A 13 -28.11 20.90 -15.49
N PHE A 14 -27.09 20.42 -16.20
CA PHE A 14 -26.17 19.47 -15.61
C PHE A 14 -25.35 20.25 -14.57
N PHE A 15 -25.65 20.03 -13.29
CA PHE A 15 -24.65 20.20 -12.26
C PHE A 15 -23.54 19.19 -12.57
N ALA A 16 -22.51 19.64 -13.28
CA ALA A 16 -21.23 18.97 -13.27
C ALA A 16 -20.69 19.13 -11.85
N CYS A 17 -20.93 18.12 -11.03
CA CYS A 17 -20.21 17.94 -9.79
C CYS A 17 -18.84 17.42 -10.21
N ASP A 18 -17.87 18.33 -10.38
CA ASP A 18 -16.45 17.98 -10.45
C ASP A 18 -16.07 17.42 -9.08
N LYS A 19 -16.42 16.16 -8.86
CA LYS A 19 -15.73 15.32 -7.89
C LYS A 19 -14.40 14.95 -8.50
N ASN A 20 -13.50 15.92 -8.57
CA ASN A 20 -12.09 15.61 -8.55
C ASN A 20 -11.76 15.20 -7.11
N GLU A 21 -12.16 13.98 -6.75
CA GLU A 21 -11.66 13.29 -5.57
C GLU A 21 -10.25 12.87 -5.95
N THR A 22 -9.29 13.80 -5.91
CA THR A 22 -7.88 13.43 -5.82
C THR A 22 -7.77 12.57 -4.56
N ALA A 23 -7.38 11.32 -4.72
CA ALA A 23 -6.97 10.49 -3.60
C ALA A 23 -6.02 11.32 -2.73
N ALA A 24 -6.24 11.31 -1.42
CA ALA A 24 -5.38 12.07 -0.52
C ALA A 24 -3.94 11.54 -0.69
N GLU A 25 -3.02 12.46 -0.98
CA GLU A 25 -1.60 12.16 -1.05
C GLU A 25 -1.11 11.73 0.33
N ILE A 26 -0.32 10.65 0.38
CA ILE A 26 0.26 10.14 1.62
C ILE A 26 1.55 10.91 1.89
N THR A 27 1.59 11.61 3.02
CA THR A 27 2.67 12.53 3.38
C THR A 27 3.30 12.15 4.72
N VAL A 28 4.41 12.79 5.08
CA VAL A 28 5.05 12.64 6.41
C VAL A 28 4.11 12.90 7.59
N ALA A 29 3.01 13.62 7.39
CA ALA A 29 2.00 13.84 8.43
C ALA A 29 1.23 12.56 8.80
N ASP A 30 1.19 11.59 7.89
CA ASP A 30 0.46 10.33 8.03
C ASP A 30 1.29 9.26 8.76
N SER A 31 2.62 9.43 8.86
CA SER A 31 3.55 8.44 9.41
C SER A 31 3.17 7.91 10.79
N GLU A 32 2.72 8.78 11.70
CA GLU A 32 2.30 8.36 13.05
C GLU A 32 0.95 7.61 13.02
N THR A 33 0.04 8.01 12.14
CA THR A 33 -1.24 7.31 11.93
C THR A 33 -0.99 5.91 11.37
N ILE A 34 -0.12 5.78 10.37
CA ILE A 34 0.27 4.50 9.76
C ILE A 34 0.91 3.60 10.81
N LYS A 35 1.90 4.10 11.57
CA LYS A 35 2.51 3.32 12.67
C LYS A 35 1.46 2.84 13.68
N SER A 36 0.57 3.74 14.12
CA SER A 36 -0.49 3.40 15.09
C SER A 36 -1.44 2.33 14.54
N THR A 37 -1.71 2.37 13.24
CA THR A 37 -2.55 1.41 12.54
C THR A 37 -1.88 0.03 12.54
N MET A 38 -0.60 -0.04 12.15
CA MET A 38 0.12 -1.31 12.04
C MET A 38 0.30 -2.00 13.41
N VAL A 39 0.55 -1.25 14.47
CA VAL A 39 0.73 -1.84 15.83
C VAL A 39 -0.57 -2.25 16.51
N SER A 40 -1.73 -1.99 15.92
CA SER A 40 -3.04 -2.21 16.56
C SER A 40 -3.60 -3.63 16.40
N GLY A 41 -2.89 -4.54 15.73
CA GLY A 41 -3.38 -5.91 15.52
C GLY A 41 -2.40 -6.83 14.81
N GLN A 42 -2.91 -8.03 14.48
CA GLN A 42 -2.21 -8.97 13.63
C GLN A 42 -2.66 -8.79 12.18
N TRP A 43 -1.74 -9.07 11.27
CA TRP A 43 -1.91 -8.87 9.84
C TRP A 43 -1.57 -10.17 9.10
N ARG A 44 -2.08 -10.30 7.88
CA ARG A 44 -1.68 -11.35 6.95
C ARG A 44 -1.39 -10.74 5.58
N VAL A 45 -0.49 -11.36 4.84
CA VAL A 45 -0.33 -11.07 3.41
C VAL A 45 -1.61 -11.51 2.70
N SER A 46 -2.19 -10.60 1.94
CA SER A 46 -3.37 -10.84 1.10
C SER A 46 -3.06 -10.82 -0.38
N TYR A 47 -1.95 -10.19 -0.76
CA TYR A 47 -1.44 -10.10 -2.10
C TYR A 47 0.07 -9.89 -2.04
N TYR A 48 0.82 -10.65 -2.84
CA TYR A 48 2.23 -10.44 -3.06
C TYR A 48 2.61 -10.84 -4.48
N VAL A 49 3.19 -9.90 -5.23
CA VAL A 49 3.78 -10.12 -6.54
C VAL A 49 5.23 -9.67 -6.51
N ASP A 50 6.15 -10.58 -6.80
CA ASP A 50 7.57 -10.31 -7.06
C ASP A 50 7.82 -10.53 -8.55
N SER A 51 8.22 -9.47 -9.26
CA SER A 51 8.72 -9.55 -10.63
C SER A 51 7.77 -10.31 -11.58
N ASP A 52 6.51 -9.88 -11.60
CA ASP A 52 5.39 -10.47 -12.36
C ASP A 52 4.92 -11.87 -11.91
N LYS A 53 5.40 -12.38 -10.77
CA LYS A 53 4.95 -13.66 -10.22
C LYS A 53 4.10 -13.45 -8.98
N ASP A 54 2.89 -14.00 -9.00
CA ASP A 54 2.05 -14.10 -7.81
C ASP A 54 2.58 -15.20 -6.89
N GLU A 55 3.15 -14.76 -5.76
CA GLU A 55 3.73 -15.60 -4.71
C GLU A 55 2.91 -15.49 -3.41
N THR A 56 1.70 -14.92 -3.48
CA THR A 56 0.78 -14.74 -2.34
C THR A 56 0.56 -16.04 -1.54
N SER A 57 0.52 -17.19 -2.23
CA SER A 57 0.29 -18.48 -1.59
C SER A 57 1.39 -18.90 -0.62
N ASP A 58 2.59 -18.37 -0.77
CA ASP A 58 3.76 -18.82 -0.03
C ASP A 58 3.73 -18.27 1.41
N TYR A 59 2.98 -17.19 1.62
CA TYR A 59 2.72 -16.60 2.93
C TYR A 59 1.40 -17.09 3.57
N ALA A 60 0.72 -18.06 2.97
CA ALA A 60 -0.53 -18.58 3.50
C ALA A 60 -0.35 -19.21 4.89
N GLY A 61 -1.16 -18.77 5.85
CA GLY A 61 -1.12 -19.27 7.23
C GLY A 61 -0.17 -18.52 8.17
N TYR A 62 0.64 -17.60 7.65
CA TYR A 62 1.45 -16.72 8.50
C TYR A 62 0.63 -15.54 9.03
N SER A 63 0.93 -15.16 10.27
CA SER A 63 0.44 -13.93 10.91
C SER A 63 1.62 -13.03 11.24
N PHE A 64 1.46 -11.74 10.98
CA PHE A 64 2.47 -10.70 11.15
C PHE A 64 2.04 -9.74 12.26
N THR A 65 2.96 -9.42 13.16
CA THR A 65 2.75 -8.48 14.26
C THR A 65 3.83 -7.42 14.20
N PHE A 66 3.42 -6.19 13.88
CA PHE A 66 4.27 -5.00 13.89
C PHE A 66 4.29 -4.43 15.30
N ASN A 67 5.43 -4.50 16.00
CA ASN A 67 5.54 -4.05 17.39
C ASN A 67 6.02 -2.59 17.45
N ALA A 68 5.56 -1.85 18.46
CA ALA A 68 5.90 -0.43 18.63
C ALA A 68 7.39 -0.15 18.90
N ASP A 69 8.18 -1.17 19.24
CA ASP A 69 9.63 -1.09 19.39
C ASP A 69 10.41 -1.31 18.07
N GLY A 70 9.69 -1.47 16.95
CA GLY A 70 10.27 -1.70 15.62
C GLY A 70 10.52 -3.17 15.31
N VAL A 71 10.14 -4.12 16.17
CA VAL A 71 10.25 -5.55 15.88
C VAL A 71 9.06 -6.01 15.03
N LEU A 72 9.33 -6.69 13.92
CA LEU A 72 8.31 -7.38 13.12
C LEU A 72 8.35 -8.88 13.45
N SER A 73 7.30 -9.41 14.04
CA SER A 73 7.21 -10.84 14.36
C SER A 73 6.30 -11.55 13.36
N THR A 74 6.71 -12.70 12.85
CA THR A 74 5.87 -13.56 12.01
C THR A 74 5.79 -14.99 12.56
N THR A 75 4.63 -15.64 12.44
CA THR A 75 4.41 -17.03 12.88
C THR A 75 3.31 -17.74 12.10
N ASP A 76 3.51 -19.02 11.82
CA ASP A 76 2.51 -19.97 11.30
C ASP A 76 1.79 -20.77 12.42
N GLY A 77 2.04 -20.42 13.68
CA GLY A 77 1.57 -21.14 14.87
C GLY A 77 2.47 -22.30 15.32
N ASN A 78 3.42 -22.75 14.51
CA ASN A 78 4.40 -23.79 14.88
C ASN A 78 5.82 -23.23 15.07
N SER A 79 6.16 -22.23 14.27
CA SER A 79 7.45 -21.58 14.18
C SER A 79 7.29 -20.07 14.23
N SER A 80 8.34 -19.36 14.62
CA SER A 80 8.35 -17.90 14.64
C SER A 80 9.67 -17.38 14.11
N LEU A 81 9.59 -16.30 13.35
CA LEU A 81 10.72 -15.52 12.88
C LEU A 81 10.51 -14.06 13.30
N SER A 82 11.61 -13.34 13.48
CA SER A 82 11.57 -11.91 13.75
C SER A 82 12.43 -11.16 12.73
N GLY A 83 11.92 -10.02 12.32
CA GLY A 83 12.59 -8.98 11.55
C GLY A 83 12.46 -7.63 12.25
N ALA A 84 12.70 -6.57 11.49
CA ALA A 84 12.48 -5.19 11.89
C ALA A 84 11.53 -4.52 10.89
N TRP A 85 10.85 -3.47 11.36
CA TRP A 85 10.05 -2.60 10.50
C TRP A 85 10.15 -1.15 10.98
N SER A 86 9.93 -0.21 10.06
CA SER A 86 9.81 1.20 10.40
C SER A 86 9.11 1.99 9.31
N VAL A 87 8.49 3.10 9.71
CA VAL A 87 7.93 4.10 8.78
C VAL A 87 8.80 5.35 8.86
N THR A 88 9.44 5.72 7.75
CA THR A 88 10.41 6.83 7.66
C THR A 88 10.02 7.85 6.62
N ASP A 89 10.46 9.08 6.82
CA ASP A 89 10.39 10.14 5.80
C ASP A 89 11.33 9.79 4.64
N SER A 90 10.80 9.72 3.43
CA SER A 90 11.58 9.47 2.23
C SER A 90 12.32 10.75 1.85
N SER A 91 13.62 10.82 2.11
CA SER A 91 14.42 12.03 1.86
C SER A 91 14.66 12.35 0.37
N SER A 92 13.82 11.88 -0.55
CA SER A 92 13.92 12.20 -1.97
C SER A 92 13.63 13.69 -2.18
N SER A 93 14.69 14.48 -2.23
CA SER A 93 14.69 15.90 -2.62
C SER A 93 14.27 16.16 -4.07
N ASP A 94 13.84 15.11 -4.78
CA ASP A 94 13.34 15.20 -6.15
C ASP A 94 11.87 15.59 -6.08
N ASN A 95 11.61 16.90 -6.23
CA ASN A 95 10.27 17.50 -6.36
C ASN A 95 9.55 17.09 -7.66
N ASN A 96 9.82 15.90 -8.18
CA ASN A 96 9.19 15.31 -9.35
C ASN A 96 8.74 13.91 -8.99
N ASP A 97 7.49 13.63 -9.35
CA ASP A 97 6.89 12.30 -9.50
C ASP A 97 6.22 11.78 -8.23
N ASN A 98 4.90 11.99 -8.12
CA ASN A 98 3.81 11.16 -7.55
C ASN A 98 4.08 10.11 -6.44
N LYS A 99 5.23 10.10 -5.78
CA LYS A 99 5.62 9.15 -4.77
C LYS A 99 5.26 9.66 -3.40
N SER A 100 4.90 8.74 -2.50
CA SER A 100 4.67 9.11 -1.10
C SER A 100 5.95 9.68 -0.49
N ASP A 101 5.82 10.72 0.35
CA ASP A 101 6.94 11.24 1.16
C ASP A 101 7.34 10.26 2.31
N VAL A 102 6.87 9.01 2.28
CA VAL A 102 6.97 8.06 3.39
C VAL A 102 7.27 6.65 2.89
N ASP A 103 8.32 6.04 3.44
CA ASP A 103 8.72 4.66 3.17
C ASP A 103 8.25 3.71 4.29
N PHE A 104 7.79 2.53 3.91
CA PHE A 104 7.47 1.41 4.77
C PHE A 104 8.57 0.35 4.70
N ASN A 105 9.51 0.42 5.64
CA ASN A 105 10.68 -0.44 5.65
C ASN A 105 10.36 -1.77 6.33
N ILE A 106 10.74 -2.87 5.68
CA ILE A 106 10.69 -4.22 6.23
C ILE A 106 12.07 -4.85 6.08
N ILE A 107 12.56 -5.50 7.13
CA ILE A 107 13.82 -6.25 7.08
C ILE A 107 13.65 -7.57 7.81
N PHE A 108 13.83 -8.69 7.13
CA PHE A 108 13.98 -10.01 7.73
C PHE A 108 15.43 -10.50 7.60
N ASN A 109 15.80 -11.46 8.45
CA ASN A 109 17.08 -12.15 8.35
C ASN A 109 16.87 -13.65 8.58
N GLY A 110 17.51 -14.50 7.78
CA GLY A 110 17.65 -15.92 8.07
C GLY A 110 16.55 -16.83 7.52
N SER A 111 15.77 -16.35 6.55
CA SER A 111 14.81 -17.16 5.78
C SER A 111 14.57 -16.55 4.41
N ASP A 112 14.95 -17.26 3.36
CA ASP A 112 14.80 -16.81 1.95
C ASP A 112 13.38 -16.29 1.67
N LEU A 113 12.35 -17.05 2.08
CA LEU A 113 10.93 -16.65 1.92
C LEU A 113 10.58 -15.28 2.52
N PHE A 114 11.20 -14.89 3.63
CA PHE A 114 10.90 -13.61 4.28
C PHE A 114 11.89 -12.51 3.89
N GLU A 115 13.08 -12.89 3.42
CA GLU A 115 14.02 -11.94 2.82
C GLU A 115 13.44 -11.33 1.54
N GLU A 116 12.59 -12.05 0.79
CA GLU A 116 11.81 -11.53 -0.36
C GLU A 116 10.86 -10.36 0.01
N LEU A 117 10.38 -10.27 1.26
CA LEU A 117 9.57 -9.13 1.72
C LEU A 117 10.41 -7.92 2.19
N SER A 118 11.74 -8.05 2.22
CA SER A 118 12.62 -7.04 2.82
C SER A 118 12.94 -5.93 1.84
N ASP A 119 12.33 -4.76 2.04
CA ASP A 119 12.50 -3.60 1.16
C ASP A 119 12.19 -2.28 1.87
N ASP A 120 12.47 -1.15 1.20
CA ASP A 120 12.03 0.21 1.54
C ASP A 120 10.77 0.60 0.75
N TRP A 121 9.72 -0.21 0.88
CA TRP A 121 8.47 -0.09 0.14
C TRP A 121 7.84 1.31 0.15
N GLU A 122 7.36 1.75 -1.00
CA GLU A 122 6.50 2.93 -1.11
C GLU A 122 5.06 2.59 -0.70
N ILE A 123 4.42 3.47 0.07
CA ILE A 123 3.03 3.28 0.49
C ILE A 123 2.08 3.87 -0.56
N VAL A 124 1.27 3.00 -1.18
CA VAL A 124 0.28 3.42 -2.20
C VAL A 124 -1.06 3.77 -1.57
N ASN A 125 -1.47 3.00 -0.56
CA ASN A 125 -2.75 3.18 0.12
C ASN A 125 -2.68 2.58 1.53
N TYR A 126 -3.45 3.16 2.45
CA TYR A 126 -3.64 2.56 3.77
C TYR A 126 -5.02 2.90 4.34
N SER A 127 -5.52 2.02 5.18
CA SER A 127 -6.74 2.18 5.97
C SER A 127 -6.55 1.54 7.34
N GLU A 128 -7.59 1.59 8.19
CA GLU A 128 -7.55 0.88 9.47
C GLU A 128 -7.36 -0.63 9.33
N THR A 129 -7.60 -1.23 8.16
CA THR A 129 -7.61 -2.69 7.97
C THR A 129 -6.75 -3.19 6.82
N GLU A 130 -6.06 -2.30 6.10
CA GLU A 130 -5.31 -2.65 4.89
C GLU A 130 -4.16 -1.68 4.68
N ILE A 131 -3.03 -2.17 4.16
CA ILE A 131 -1.94 -1.34 3.65
C ILE A 131 -1.42 -1.97 2.35
N GLU A 132 -1.31 -1.15 1.31
CA GLU A 132 -0.83 -1.50 -0.02
C GLU A 132 0.52 -0.82 -0.25
N LEU A 133 1.49 -1.63 -0.67
CA LEU A 133 2.89 -1.29 -0.80
C LEU A 133 3.36 -1.61 -2.22
N VAL A 134 4.27 -0.80 -2.75
CA VAL A 134 4.89 -0.99 -4.06
C VAL A 134 6.39 -0.77 -3.97
N ASP A 135 7.17 -1.53 -4.73
CA ASP A 135 8.56 -1.20 -5.02
C ASP A 135 8.81 -1.18 -6.53
N ASP A 136 9.33 -0.05 -7.02
CA ASP A 136 9.72 0.18 -8.42
C ASP A 136 11.25 0.15 -8.60
N SER A 137 12.01 -0.15 -7.54
CA SER A 137 13.47 0.00 -7.51
C SER A 137 14.23 -1.10 -8.27
N GLY A 138 13.55 -2.18 -8.67
CA GLY A 138 14.11 -3.28 -9.44
C GLY A 138 14.76 -2.81 -10.75
N GLY A 139 16.09 -2.76 -10.81
CA GLY A 139 16.88 -2.35 -11.99
C GLY A 139 16.65 -3.18 -13.28
N ASN A 140 15.78 -4.18 -13.22
CA ASN A 140 15.28 -4.98 -14.34
C ASN A 140 13.96 -4.43 -14.94
N GLY A 141 13.37 -3.38 -14.36
CA GLY A 141 12.11 -2.76 -14.79
C GLY A 141 10.86 -3.51 -14.34
N THR A 142 10.97 -4.29 -13.27
CA THR A 142 9.84 -4.97 -12.62
C THR A 142 9.39 -4.18 -11.41
N THR A 143 8.08 -4.22 -11.14
CA THR A 143 7.45 -3.59 -9.98
C THR A 143 6.90 -4.69 -9.10
N ASP A 144 7.19 -4.59 -7.81
CA ASP A 144 6.73 -5.53 -6.80
C ASP A 144 5.56 -4.92 -6.03
N TYR A 145 4.64 -5.76 -5.59
CA TYR A 145 3.44 -5.34 -4.86
C TYR A 145 3.24 -6.18 -3.62
N LEU A 146 2.92 -5.54 -2.51
CA LEU A 146 2.65 -6.22 -1.24
C LEU A 146 1.43 -5.60 -0.55
N THR A 147 0.46 -6.43 -0.16
CA THR A 147 -0.71 -5.98 0.58
C THR A 147 -0.90 -6.77 1.86
N PHE A 148 -0.89 -6.08 3.00
CA PHE A 148 -1.30 -6.65 4.27
C PHE A 148 -2.75 -6.27 4.59
N VAL A 149 -3.51 -7.23 5.09
CA VAL A 149 -4.84 -6.99 5.67
C VAL A 149 -4.89 -7.42 7.13
N LYS A 150 -5.60 -6.64 7.94
CA LYS A 150 -5.79 -6.93 9.36
C LYS A 150 -6.64 -8.20 9.53
N MET A 151 -6.27 -9.01 10.52
CA MET A 151 -6.95 -10.26 10.87
C MET A 151 -8.08 -10.06 11.89
#